data_AF-A0ABD1H7M2-F1
#
_entry.id   AF-A0ABD1H7M2-F1
#
_cell.length_a   1.000
_cell.length_b   1.000
_cell.length_c   1.000
_cell.angle_alpha   90.00
_cell.angle_beta   90.00
_cell.angle_gamma   90.00
#
_symmetry.space_group_name_H-M   'P 1'
#
loop_
_entity.id
_entity.type
_entity.pdbx_description
1 polymer ?
#
loop_
_entity_poly.entity_id
_entity_poly.type
_entity_poly.pdbx_seq_one_letter_code
_entity_poly.pdbx_strand_id
1 'polypeptide(L)'
;MPRQRWRKSFKSFIDPTNDDQLKGVKTEIDGNVQKIFSFLKDKGGDDRKEEVADLIKDFHKQYESLYARYDRLTGELRDKFRRGKRGKGSSSPSSDSSDSDDSPAETNGEIEVDVEEALHQECQGAVERLNADVSSLREENAQLQFRNSEMEKMLKEKESEISDLRKVFEESESGSSARIVALTADVNDLREQLGHVRDQKCESDRVIEKQREEISEILVQIEKLKEELSLAEKNRNTELGHKIVEHEREMEEQRDELLRLREEHKQLEVRFKDCHEKLILSEKKTEEISDQFRESMAAKNQDIDQLEEAIEDLKSELEIKEDELSSLVENMRATEVKQRLSDQKLRITEQELSEQEEIQQKRVEKLMEEQKFLEERIASLSRLVSIYNEARLNLFAEISEKTNETLNGIDTFSVKFEEDYSHLESRVFEIGNELKAVLNLITGNNAEKDEMKKEIGSLVQQVQVLTERVEEVEMILLNNEEERERLTEMARQHGEKAKEMKTMIEERDEKVGELERKMNEKDSGMLRLSEEKREAIRQLCIWIDFHHDRYEVLKDMILKKRRGGTR
;
A
#
# COMPACT_ATOMS: atom_id res chain seq x y z
N MET A 1 -79.28 10.56 105.27
CA MET A 1 -77.81 10.58 105.16
C MET A 1 -77.37 11.02 103.75
N PRO A 2 -76.17 11.61 103.54
CA PRO A 2 -76.09 12.85 102.75
C PRO A 2 -75.61 12.75 101.28
N ARG A 3 -76.27 13.54 100.41
CA ARG A 3 -75.88 13.80 99.00
C ARG A 3 -74.58 14.63 98.81
N GLN A 4 -73.70 14.70 99.83
CA GLN A 4 -72.49 15.53 99.79
C GLN A 4 -71.26 14.83 99.16
N ARG A 5 -71.22 13.49 99.11
CA ARG A 5 -70.03 12.73 98.68
C ARG A 5 -69.61 13.01 97.23
N TRP A 6 -70.57 13.19 96.32
CA TRP A 6 -70.33 13.38 94.88
C TRP A 6 -69.68 14.73 94.51
N ARG A 7 -69.88 15.80 95.29
CA ARG A 7 -69.31 17.13 94.97
C ARG A 7 -67.82 17.27 95.30
N LYS A 8 -67.22 16.31 96.02
CA LYS A 8 -65.77 16.33 96.33
C LYS A 8 -64.94 15.68 95.21
N SER A 9 -65.36 14.53 94.67
CA SER A 9 -64.57 13.76 93.68
C SER A 9 -64.30 14.48 92.36
N PHE A 10 -65.16 15.41 91.93
CA PHE A 10 -64.92 16.19 90.71
C PHE A 10 -63.95 17.37 90.89
N LYS A 11 -63.60 17.77 92.13
CA LYS A 11 -62.59 18.81 92.36
C LYS A 11 -61.15 18.29 92.19
N SER A 12 -60.96 16.97 92.20
CA SER A 12 -59.68 16.29 91.97
C SER A 12 -59.55 15.70 90.56
N PHE A 13 -60.46 16.01 89.64
CA PHE A 13 -60.48 15.42 88.28
C PHE A 13 -60.02 16.40 87.17
N ILE A 14 -59.75 17.66 87.51
CA ILE A 14 -59.09 18.64 86.64
C ILE A 14 -57.89 19.18 87.42
N ASP A 15 -56.81 18.41 87.44
CA ASP A 15 -55.53 18.80 88.02
C ASP A 15 -54.84 19.79 87.06
N PRO A 16 -54.51 21.03 87.49
CA PRO A 16 -53.82 21.98 86.63
C PRO A 16 -52.45 21.47 86.14
N THR A 17 -51.80 20.59 86.91
CA THR A 17 -50.51 19.98 86.52
C THR A 17 -50.65 19.14 85.25
N ASN A 18 -51.79 18.47 85.07
CA ASN A 18 -52.07 17.68 83.86
C ASN A 18 -52.48 18.57 82.67
N ASP A 19 -53.18 19.68 82.94
CA ASP A 19 -53.57 20.68 81.94
C ASP A 19 -52.33 21.34 81.30
N ASP A 20 -51.28 21.59 82.08
CA ASP A 20 -50.02 22.17 81.59
C ASP A 20 -49.08 21.11 80.96
N GLN A 21 -49.08 19.87 81.45
CA GLN A 21 -48.41 18.75 80.75
C GLN A 21 -49.01 18.49 79.36
N LEU A 22 -50.34 18.51 79.22
CA LEU A 22 -51.02 18.34 77.92
C LEU A 22 -50.63 19.43 76.91
N LYS A 23 -50.48 20.69 77.36
CA LYS A 23 -49.99 21.79 76.50
C LYS A 23 -48.54 21.58 76.07
N GLY A 24 -47.68 21.11 76.98
CA GLY A 24 -46.29 20.75 76.65
C GLY A 24 -46.21 19.67 75.57
N VAL A 25 -46.94 18.56 75.77
CA VAL A 25 -47.04 17.45 74.80
C VAL A 25 -47.62 17.93 73.46
N LYS A 26 -48.61 18.83 73.46
CA LYS A 26 -49.09 19.45 72.22
C LYS A 26 -47.98 20.22 71.49
N THR A 27 -47.25 21.11 72.17
CA THR A 27 -46.19 21.89 71.51
C THR A 27 -45.02 21.01 71.01
N GLU A 28 -44.78 19.88 71.66
CA GLU A 28 -43.82 18.87 71.19
C GLU A 28 -44.32 18.13 69.95
N ILE A 29 -45.60 17.75 69.91
CA ILE A 29 -46.25 17.17 68.72
C ILE A 29 -46.20 18.15 67.55
N ASP A 30 -46.58 19.41 67.76
CA ASP A 30 -46.55 20.46 66.72
C ASP A 30 -45.14 20.66 66.16
N GLY A 31 -44.12 20.71 67.03
CA GLY A 31 -42.72 20.78 66.64
C GLY A 31 -42.21 19.53 65.89
N ASN A 32 -42.73 18.35 66.22
CA ASN A 32 -42.39 17.11 65.50
C ASN A 32 -43.09 17.01 64.14
N VAL A 33 -44.34 17.48 64.02
CA VAL A 33 -45.03 17.64 62.72
C VAL A 33 -44.26 18.60 61.81
N GLN A 34 -43.77 19.73 62.33
CA GLN A 34 -42.93 20.67 61.56
C GLN A 34 -41.62 20.04 61.07
N LYS A 35 -40.93 19.22 61.89
CA LYS A 35 -39.75 18.44 61.45
C LYS A 35 -40.10 17.47 60.32
N ILE A 36 -41.24 16.78 60.39
CA ILE A 36 -41.69 15.84 59.36
C ILE A 36 -41.93 16.60 58.03
N PHE A 37 -42.58 17.76 58.06
CA PHE A 37 -42.72 18.62 56.87
C PHE A 37 -41.37 19.09 56.31
N SER A 38 -40.36 19.39 57.15
CA SER A 38 -39.03 19.72 56.64
C SER A 38 -38.35 18.52 55.96
N PHE A 39 -38.44 17.32 56.54
CA PHE A 39 -37.86 16.10 55.94
C PHE A 39 -38.54 15.69 54.63
N LEU A 40 -39.86 15.89 54.49
CA LEU A 40 -40.58 15.62 53.25
C LEU A 40 -40.22 16.61 52.12
N LYS A 41 -39.86 17.85 52.47
CA LYS A 41 -39.53 18.92 51.50
C LYS A 41 -38.08 18.90 51.02
N ASP A 42 -37.15 18.40 51.83
CA ASP A 42 -35.70 18.46 51.57
C ASP A 42 -35.17 17.38 50.59
N LYS A 43 -36.04 16.46 50.13
CA LYS A 43 -35.68 15.41 49.16
C LYS A 43 -36.74 15.31 48.06
N GLY A 44 -36.55 16.06 46.98
CA GLY A 44 -37.60 16.39 46.01
C GLY A 44 -38.17 15.26 45.13
N GLY A 45 -39.08 15.66 44.23
CA GLY A 45 -39.36 14.98 42.97
C GLY A 45 -40.12 13.65 43.03
N ASP A 46 -41.03 13.47 43.97
CA ASP A 46 -41.92 12.29 44.03
C ASP A 46 -43.29 12.72 44.55
N ASP A 47 -44.30 12.64 43.69
CA ASP A 47 -45.65 13.17 43.91
C ASP A 47 -46.31 12.53 45.15
N ARG A 48 -45.94 11.28 45.48
CA ARG A 48 -46.41 10.57 46.69
C ARG A 48 -46.00 11.28 47.98
N LYS A 49 -44.92 12.06 47.97
CA LYS A 49 -44.50 12.87 49.13
C LYS A 49 -45.44 14.04 49.37
N GLU A 50 -46.03 14.60 48.31
CA GLU A 50 -47.05 15.65 48.41
C GLU A 50 -48.38 15.06 48.89
N GLU A 51 -48.79 13.89 48.39
CA GLU A 51 -49.92 13.12 48.92
C GLU A 51 -49.76 12.82 50.43
N VAL A 52 -48.58 12.33 50.84
CA VAL A 52 -48.28 12.05 52.26
C VAL A 52 -48.23 13.34 53.09
N ALA A 53 -47.67 14.43 52.54
CA ALA A 53 -47.64 15.72 53.22
C ALA A 53 -49.06 16.27 53.46
N ASP A 54 -49.97 16.17 52.49
CA ASP A 54 -51.37 16.59 52.66
C ASP A 54 -52.16 15.66 53.57
N LEU A 55 -51.91 14.35 53.55
CA LEU A 55 -52.52 13.42 54.50
C LEU A 55 -52.11 13.74 55.96
N ILE A 56 -50.82 14.05 56.18
CA ILE A 56 -50.31 14.53 57.49
C ILE A 56 -50.93 15.88 57.86
N LYS A 57 -51.11 16.79 56.89
CA LYS A 57 -51.75 18.10 57.07
C LYS A 57 -53.19 17.94 57.54
N ASP A 58 -53.93 16.99 56.98
CA ASP A 58 -55.32 16.71 57.36
C ASP A 58 -55.43 15.97 58.70
N PHE A 59 -54.53 15.03 59.01
CA PHE A 59 -54.43 14.46 60.35
C PHE A 59 -54.14 15.54 61.41
N HIS A 60 -53.25 16.50 61.13
CA HIS A 60 -52.96 17.61 62.04
C HIS A 60 -54.18 18.56 62.20
N LYS A 61 -54.93 18.86 61.13
CA LYS A 61 -56.22 19.60 61.24
C LYS A 61 -57.24 18.85 62.10
N GLN A 62 -57.31 17.52 62.00
CA GLN A 62 -58.21 16.70 62.81
C GLN A 62 -57.79 16.68 64.28
N TYR A 63 -56.48 16.57 64.56
CA TYR A 63 -55.92 16.69 65.91
C TYR A 63 -56.23 18.06 66.54
N GLU A 64 -56.01 19.16 65.80
CA GLU A 64 -56.37 20.51 66.27
C GLU A 64 -57.86 20.68 66.51
N SER A 65 -58.70 20.12 65.64
CA SER A 65 -60.16 20.12 65.81
C SER A 65 -60.60 19.34 67.06
N LEU A 66 -59.92 18.24 67.36
CA LEU A 66 -60.15 17.44 68.57
C LEU A 66 -59.66 18.17 69.84
N TYR A 67 -58.50 18.80 69.78
CA TYR A 67 -57.94 19.58 70.89
C TYR A 67 -58.82 20.79 71.21
N ALA A 68 -59.26 21.55 70.21
CA ALA A 68 -60.21 22.65 70.38
C ALA A 68 -61.57 22.19 70.96
N ARG A 69 -62.01 20.96 70.63
CA ARG A 69 -63.21 20.35 71.23
C ARG A 69 -62.98 19.96 72.70
N TYR A 70 -61.79 19.49 73.05
CA TYR A 70 -61.39 19.20 74.44
C TYR A 70 -61.27 20.47 75.28
N ASP A 71 -60.62 21.53 74.78
CA ASP A 71 -60.54 22.84 75.43
C ASP A 71 -61.93 23.42 75.67
N ARG A 72 -62.83 23.31 74.68
CA ARG A 72 -64.24 23.71 74.82
C ARG A 72 -64.97 22.90 75.90
N LEU A 73 -64.82 21.58 75.94
CA LEU A 73 -65.42 20.75 77.00
C LEU A 73 -64.89 21.15 78.38
N THR A 74 -63.58 21.31 78.51
CA THR A 74 -62.90 21.68 79.75
C THR A 74 -63.31 23.08 80.20
N GLY A 75 -63.48 24.03 79.28
CA GLY A 75 -64.07 25.36 79.53
C GLY A 75 -65.52 25.28 80.00
N GLU A 76 -66.37 24.50 79.32
CA GLU A 76 -67.77 24.31 79.70
C GLU A 76 -67.93 23.66 81.08
N LEU A 77 -67.09 22.68 81.45
CA LEU A 77 -67.06 22.14 82.83
C LEU A 77 -66.62 23.20 83.84
N ARG A 78 -65.59 23.98 83.51
CA ARG A 78 -65.02 25.03 84.39
C ARG A 78 -66.03 26.17 84.64
N ASP A 79 -66.85 26.56 83.66
CA ASP A 79 -67.88 27.59 83.83
C ASP A 79 -69.14 27.06 84.53
N LYS A 80 -69.55 25.81 84.25
CA LYS A 80 -70.63 25.12 84.99
C LYS A 80 -70.31 25.01 86.50
N PHE A 81 -69.04 24.96 86.89
CA PHE A 81 -68.62 25.00 88.29
C PHE A 81 -68.57 26.40 88.93
N ARG A 82 -68.61 27.50 88.15
CA ARG A 82 -68.59 28.89 88.67
C ARG A 82 -69.99 29.49 88.86
N ARG A 83 -71.01 29.02 88.14
CA ARG A 83 -72.40 29.51 88.26
C ARG A 83 -73.20 28.75 89.34
N GLY A 84 -73.07 29.10 90.62
CA GLY A 84 -73.82 28.38 91.68
C GLY A 84 -73.88 28.97 93.10
N LYS A 85 -74.36 30.21 93.30
CA LYS A 85 -74.51 30.80 94.67
C LYS A 85 -75.55 31.94 94.83
N ARG A 86 -76.83 31.64 95.19
CA ARG A 86 -77.90 32.50 95.82
C ARG A 86 -79.23 31.68 96.06
N GLY A 87 -79.87 31.62 97.27
CA GLY A 87 -81.09 30.77 97.65
C GLY A 87 -81.48 30.63 99.19
N LYS A 88 -82.46 29.76 99.65
CA LYS A 88 -83.06 29.50 101.06
C LYS A 88 -83.61 28.02 101.29
N GLY A 89 -84.24 27.44 102.38
CA GLY A 89 -84.66 27.70 103.83
C GLY A 89 -85.68 26.63 104.46
N SER A 90 -86.09 26.66 105.78
CA SER A 90 -87.21 25.91 106.57
C SER A 90 -86.87 24.59 107.40
N SER A 91 -87.59 23.94 108.39
CA SER A 91 -88.65 24.19 109.48
C SER A 91 -88.97 22.92 110.43
N SER A 92 -89.74 23.01 111.58
CA SER A 92 -90.15 21.97 112.65
C SER A 92 -91.50 22.33 113.42
N PRO A 93 -92.10 21.75 114.56
CA PRO A 93 -91.96 20.58 115.52
C PRO A 93 -93.32 19.71 115.73
N SER A 94 -93.95 19.13 116.83
CA SER A 94 -93.91 18.73 118.33
C SER A 94 -95.13 17.73 118.68
N SER A 95 -95.69 17.24 119.86
CA SER A 95 -95.53 17.10 121.38
C SER A 95 -96.74 16.37 122.14
N ASP A 96 -96.64 15.72 123.35
CA ASP A 96 -97.61 14.68 123.96
C ASP A 96 -97.75 14.55 125.57
N SER A 97 -98.78 13.91 126.27
CA SER A 97 -98.94 13.67 127.80
C SER A 97 -100.13 12.78 128.46
N SER A 98 -99.96 12.22 129.71
CA SER A 98 -100.87 11.89 130.94
C SER A 98 -102.08 10.84 131.07
N ASP A 99 -102.72 10.38 132.22
CA ASP A 99 -102.45 9.94 133.68
C ASP A 99 -103.70 9.39 134.57
N SER A 100 -103.53 8.65 135.74
CA SER A 100 -104.34 8.33 137.05
C SER A 100 -105.76 7.59 137.18
N ASP A 101 -106.47 7.14 138.32
CA ASP A 101 -106.37 6.53 139.75
C ASP A 101 -107.84 6.27 140.41
N ASP A 102 -108.32 5.70 141.60
CA ASP A 102 -108.06 4.67 142.73
C ASP A 102 -109.27 4.40 143.81
N SER A 103 -109.25 3.38 144.75
CA SER A 103 -109.83 3.21 146.19
C SER A 103 -111.13 2.37 146.72
N PRO A 104 -111.27 1.93 148.06
CA PRO A 104 -112.29 0.99 148.76
C PRO A 104 -113.07 1.53 150.07
N ALA A 105 -113.75 0.91 151.14
CA ALA A 105 -114.20 -0.40 151.86
C ALA A 105 -115.43 -0.13 152.91
N GLU A 106 -116.00 -0.81 153.97
CA GLU A 106 -116.04 -2.12 154.82
C GLU A 106 -117.24 -2.16 155.94
N THR A 107 -117.72 -3.28 156.64
CA THR A 107 -118.87 -3.33 157.71
C THR A 107 -119.09 -4.62 158.67
N ASN A 108 -119.86 -4.61 159.85
CA ASN A 108 -120.25 -5.80 160.76
C ASN A 108 -121.43 -5.67 161.87
N GLY A 109 -121.87 -6.71 162.69
CA GLY A 109 -122.91 -6.68 163.84
C GLY A 109 -123.43 -8.01 164.61
N GLU A 110 -124.20 -7.98 165.77
CA GLU A 110 -124.59 -9.17 166.71
C GLU A 110 -125.81 -9.00 167.78
N ILE A 111 -126.18 -10.01 168.69
CA ILE A 111 -126.98 -10.06 170.03
C ILE A 111 -128.58 -10.28 170.10
N GLU A 112 -129.45 -10.76 171.08
CA GLU A 112 -129.67 -11.67 172.35
C GLU A 112 -131.25 -11.68 172.78
N VAL A 113 -131.99 -12.19 173.86
CA VAL A 113 -132.19 -13.27 174.97
C VAL A 113 -133.51 -12.92 175.85
N ASP A 114 -134.39 -13.56 176.73
CA ASP A 114 -134.83 -14.82 177.52
C ASP A 114 -136.43 -14.83 177.79
N VAL A 115 -137.31 -15.44 178.71
CA VAL A 115 -137.45 -16.33 179.96
C VAL A 115 -138.95 -16.84 180.26
N GLU A 116 -139.35 -17.66 181.31
CA GLU A 116 -140.68 -18.42 181.47
C GLU A 116 -141.33 -18.82 182.91
N GLU A 117 -142.69 -18.93 183.08
CA GLU A 117 -143.59 -19.90 183.88
C GLU A 117 -144.98 -20.03 183.15
N ALA A 118 -144.98 -20.55 181.92
CA ALA A 118 -146.09 -20.54 180.96
C ALA A 118 -146.14 -21.78 180.03
N LEU A 119 -145.37 -22.83 180.34
CA LEU A 119 -145.02 -24.02 179.53
C LEU A 119 -146.09 -24.73 178.67
N HIS A 120 -147.39 -24.47 178.82
CA HIS A 120 -148.43 -25.16 178.05
C HIS A 120 -148.83 -24.46 176.73
N GLN A 121 -148.52 -23.17 176.56
CA GLN A 121 -148.89 -22.41 175.35
C GLN A 121 -147.83 -22.51 174.23
N GLU A 122 -146.58 -22.83 174.58
CA GLU A 122 -145.44 -22.85 173.66
C GLU A 122 -145.42 -24.04 172.68
N CYS A 123 -145.86 -25.23 173.15
CA CYS A 123 -145.83 -26.47 172.36
C CYS A 123 -146.60 -26.37 171.04
N GLN A 124 -147.64 -25.55 170.96
CA GLN A 124 -148.48 -25.43 169.76
C GLN A 124 -147.80 -24.61 168.66
N GLY A 125 -147.04 -23.57 169.02
CA GLY A 125 -146.26 -22.74 168.07
C GLY A 125 -145.00 -23.42 167.52
N ALA A 126 -144.62 -24.60 168.00
CA ALA A 126 -143.52 -25.39 167.44
C ALA A 126 -143.92 -26.09 166.11
N VAL A 127 -145.17 -26.54 166.00
CA VAL A 127 -145.66 -27.30 164.84
C VAL A 127 -145.83 -26.40 163.61
N GLU A 128 -146.28 -25.16 163.80
CA GLU A 128 -146.47 -24.20 162.71
C GLU A 128 -145.13 -23.79 162.07
N ARG A 129 -144.08 -23.64 162.87
CA ARG A 129 -142.70 -23.37 162.40
C ARG A 129 -142.17 -24.49 161.49
N LEU A 130 -142.24 -25.75 161.95
CA LEU A 130 -141.82 -26.91 161.15
C LEU A 130 -142.56 -27.05 159.81
N ASN A 131 -143.85 -26.66 159.75
CA ASN A 131 -144.62 -26.72 158.51
C ASN A 131 -144.24 -25.59 157.53
N ALA A 132 -143.78 -24.45 158.04
CA ALA A 132 -143.17 -23.39 157.23
C ALA A 132 -141.80 -23.82 156.67
N ASP A 133 -140.95 -24.44 157.50
CA ASP A 133 -139.62 -24.93 157.09
C ASP A 133 -139.72 -25.98 155.97
N VAL A 134 -140.65 -26.94 156.09
CA VAL A 134 -140.92 -27.95 155.05
C VAL A 134 -141.43 -27.31 153.76
N SER A 135 -142.17 -26.20 153.85
CA SER A 135 -142.63 -25.45 152.67
C SER A 135 -141.48 -24.71 151.98
N SER A 136 -140.62 -24.04 152.76
CA SER A 136 -139.40 -23.35 152.29
C SER A 136 -138.45 -24.31 151.57
N LEU A 137 -138.11 -25.44 152.20
CA LEU A 137 -137.27 -26.49 151.60
C LEU A 137 -137.85 -27.08 150.31
N ARG A 138 -139.18 -27.05 150.15
CA ARG A 138 -139.87 -27.54 148.94
C ARG A 138 -139.76 -26.54 147.79
N GLU A 139 -139.82 -25.23 148.07
CA GLU A 139 -139.51 -24.18 147.09
C GLU A 139 -138.03 -24.17 146.74
N GLU A 140 -137.12 -24.31 147.71
CA GLU A 140 -135.67 -24.39 147.46
C GLU A 140 -135.33 -25.60 146.58
N ASN A 141 -135.88 -26.78 146.86
CA ASN A 141 -135.67 -27.97 146.04
C ASN A 141 -136.26 -27.82 144.62
N ALA A 142 -137.40 -27.12 144.47
CA ALA A 142 -137.94 -26.78 143.15
C ALA A 142 -137.03 -25.78 142.39
N GLN A 143 -136.47 -24.78 143.07
CA GLN A 143 -135.48 -23.85 142.49
C GLN A 143 -134.19 -24.58 142.09
N LEU A 144 -133.71 -25.53 142.91
CA LEU A 144 -132.56 -26.38 142.59
C LEU A 144 -132.82 -27.31 141.40
N GLN A 145 -134.02 -27.87 141.28
CA GLN A 145 -134.42 -28.67 140.10
C GLN A 145 -134.51 -27.82 138.84
N PHE A 146 -135.09 -26.61 138.92
CA PHE A 146 -135.10 -25.66 137.80
C PHE A 146 -133.66 -25.30 137.39
N ARG A 147 -132.80 -24.95 138.36
CA ARG A 147 -131.40 -24.59 138.13
C ARG A 147 -130.56 -25.74 137.58
N ASN A 148 -130.83 -26.99 138.00
CA ASN A 148 -130.23 -28.18 137.38
C ASN A 148 -130.73 -28.39 135.94
N SER A 149 -132.01 -28.14 135.65
CA SER A 149 -132.53 -28.21 134.27
C SER A 149 -131.92 -27.13 133.37
N GLU A 150 -131.67 -25.92 133.89
CA GLU A 150 -130.90 -24.89 133.18
C GLU A 150 -129.44 -25.32 132.99
N MET A 151 -128.78 -25.85 134.02
CA MET A 151 -127.39 -26.33 133.92
C MET A 151 -127.25 -27.51 132.94
N GLU A 152 -128.22 -28.43 132.87
CA GLU A 152 -128.26 -29.48 131.86
C GLU A 152 -128.44 -28.94 130.44
N LYS A 153 -129.28 -27.92 130.27
CA LYS A 153 -129.49 -27.24 128.98
C LYS A 153 -128.21 -26.51 128.54
N MET A 154 -127.61 -25.75 129.46
CA MET A 154 -126.31 -25.09 129.27
C MET A 154 -125.19 -26.09 128.97
N LEU A 155 -125.17 -27.27 129.61
CA LEU A 155 -124.20 -28.34 129.31
C LEU A 155 -124.41 -28.91 127.91
N LYS A 156 -125.64 -29.20 127.50
CA LYS A 156 -125.95 -29.70 126.14
C LYS A 156 -125.62 -28.65 125.06
N GLU A 157 -125.89 -27.38 125.34
CA GLU A 157 -125.49 -26.25 124.48
C GLU A 157 -123.95 -26.15 124.39
N LYS A 158 -123.23 -26.18 125.51
CA LYS A 158 -121.75 -26.16 125.53
C LYS A 158 -121.13 -27.42 124.90
N GLU A 159 -121.76 -28.58 125.02
CA GLU A 159 -121.32 -29.82 124.36
C GLU A 159 -121.50 -29.74 122.84
N SER A 160 -122.60 -29.15 122.35
CA SER A 160 -122.79 -28.86 120.92
C SER A 160 -121.78 -27.83 120.40
N GLU A 161 -121.52 -26.74 121.15
CA GLU A 161 -120.52 -25.74 120.82
C GLU A 161 -119.10 -26.33 120.78
N ILE A 162 -118.76 -27.24 121.70
CA ILE A 162 -117.50 -27.98 121.70
C ILE A 162 -117.42 -28.96 120.50
N SER A 163 -118.54 -29.55 120.08
CA SER A 163 -118.61 -30.39 118.88
C SER A 163 -118.36 -29.58 117.61
N ASP A 164 -119.01 -28.42 117.47
CA ASP A 164 -118.82 -27.52 116.33
C ASP A 164 -117.41 -26.91 116.31
N LEU A 165 -116.86 -26.54 117.47
CA LEU A 165 -115.47 -26.07 117.58
C LEU A 165 -114.45 -27.18 117.22
N ARG A 166 -114.69 -28.45 117.59
CA ARG A 166 -113.85 -29.57 117.11
C ARG A 166 -113.92 -29.70 115.60
N LYS A 167 -115.13 -29.65 115.01
CA LYS A 167 -115.34 -29.78 113.57
C LYS A 167 -114.65 -28.65 112.80
N VAL A 168 -114.76 -27.40 113.25
CA VAL A 168 -114.06 -26.25 112.67
C VAL A 168 -112.55 -26.35 112.85
N PHE A 169 -112.08 -26.88 113.99
CA PHE A 169 -110.65 -27.15 114.19
C PHE A 169 -110.13 -28.23 113.22
N GLU A 170 -110.84 -29.34 113.05
CA GLU A 170 -110.48 -30.44 112.15
C GLU A 170 -110.56 -30.05 110.67
N GLU A 171 -111.52 -29.19 110.29
CA GLU A 171 -111.57 -28.55 108.96
C GLU A 171 -110.41 -27.56 108.75
N SER A 172 -109.96 -26.87 109.80
CA SER A 172 -108.79 -25.99 109.77
C SER A 172 -107.45 -26.76 109.72
N GLU A 173 -107.36 -27.88 110.45
CA GLU A 173 -106.20 -28.78 110.47
C GLU A 173 -106.07 -29.51 109.13
N SER A 174 -107.15 -30.12 108.63
CA SER A 174 -107.15 -30.74 107.30
C SER A 174 -106.91 -29.70 106.19
N GLY A 175 -107.51 -28.51 106.28
CA GLY A 175 -107.27 -27.41 105.33
C GLY A 175 -105.85 -26.84 105.38
N SER A 176 -105.18 -26.83 106.54
CA SER A 176 -103.77 -26.41 106.66
C SER A 176 -102.80 -27.51 106.28
N SER A 177 -103.09 -28.77 106.61
CA SER A 177 -102.38 -29.96 106.15
C SER A 177 -102.41 -30.07 104.62
N ALA A 178 -103.57 -29.88 103.98
CA ALA A 178 -103.69 -29.83 102.53
C ALA A 178 -102.84 -28.70 101.90
N ARG A 179 -102.79 -27.51 102.53
CA ARG A 179 -101.89 -26.41 102.11
C ARG A 179 -100.41 -26.77 102.28
N ILE A 180 -100.03 -27.46 103.36
CA ILE A 180 -98.66 -27.93 103.57
C ILE A 180 -98.28 -28.98 102.53
N VAL A 181 -99.16 -29.93 102.19
CA VAL A 181 -98.94 -30.93 101.14
C VAL A 181 -98.79 -30.27 99.77
N ALA A 182 -99.65 -29.32 99.41
CA ALA A 182 -99.54 -28.55 98.17
C ALA A 182 -98.21 -27.78 98.09
N LEU A 183 -97.89 -26.98 99.11
CA LEU A 183 -96.61 -26.25 99.17
C LEU A 183 -95.38 -27.17 99.18
N THR A 184 -95.50 -28.38 99.73
CA THR A 184 -94.44 -29.40 99.68
C THR A 184 -94.27 -29.98 98.27
N ALA A 185 -95.37 -30.16 97.52
CA ALA A 185 -95.32 -30.52 96.10
C ALA A 185 -94.68 -29.40 95.27
N ASP A 186 -95.11 -28.14 95.45
CA ASP A 186 -94.53 -26.97 94.76
C ASP A 186 -93.02 -26.83 95.05
N VAL A 187 -92.60 -27.02 96.31
CA VAL A 187 -91.17 -26.99 96.70
C VAL A 187 -90.37 -28.15 96.10
N ASN A 188 -90.98 -29.30 95.85
CA ASN A 188 -90.33 -30.43 95.20
C ASN A 188 -90.23 -30.24 93.68
N ASP A 189 -91.28 -29.75 93.02
CA ASP A 189 -91.27 -29.39 91.60
C ASP A 189 -90.23 -28.29 91.32
N LEU A 190 -90.23 -27.20 92.12
CA LEU A 190 -89.21 -26.15 92.01
C LEU A 190 -87.79 -26.66 92.28
N ARG A 191 -87.62 -27.69 93.13
CA ARG A 191 -86.31 -28.36 93.32
C ARG A 191 -85.90 -29.17 92.10
N GLU A 192 -86.83 -29.87 91.44
CA GLU A 192 -86.57 -30.62 90.22
C GLU A 192 -86.25 -29.68 89.05
N GLN A 193 -87.00 -28.59 88.87
CA GLN A 193 -86.68 -27.52 87.92
C GLN A 193 -85.28 -26.92 88.18
N LEU A 194 -84.94 -26.62 89.44
CA LEU A 194 -83.60 -26.13 89.83
C LEU A 194 -82.49 -27.18 89.65
N GLY A 195 -82.83 -28.46 89.67
CA GLY A 195 -81.94 -29.56 89.27
C GLY A 195 -81.71 -29.54 87.76
N HIS A 196 -82.77 -29.59 86.97
CA HIS A 196 -82.70 -29.59 85.50
C HIS A 196 -81.95 -28.37 84.94
N VAL A 197 -82.23 -27.17 85.45
CA VAL A 197 -81.52 -25.94 85.05
C VAL A 197 -80.04 -25.96 85.48
N ARG A 198 -79.70 -26.60 86.61
CA ARG A 198 -78.31 -26.79 87.02
C ARG A 198 -77.58 -27.77 86.10
N ASP A 199 -78.23 -28.88 85.74
CA ASP A 199 -77.63 -29.90 84.89
C ASP A 199 -77.44 -29.39 83.46
N GLN A 200 -78.45 -28.70 82.89
CA GLN A 200 -78.33 -27.94 81.63
C GLN A 200 -77.17 -26.92 81.68
N LYS A 201 -77.01 -26.21 82.80
CA LYS A 201 -75.88 -25.27 82.98
C LYS A 201 -74.55 -26.02 83.00
N CYS A 202 -74.42 -27.10 83.75
CA CYS A 202 -73.18 -27.88 83.83
C CYS A 202 -72.83 -28.56 82.50
N GLU A 203 -73.81 -28.92 81.67
CA GLU A 203 -73.58 -29.40 80.31
C GLU A 203 -73.16 -28.26 79.36
N SER A 204 -73.79 -27.09 79.47
CA SER A 204 -73.41 -25.88 78.72
C SER A 204 -71.99 -25.40 79.06
N ASP A 205 -71.66 -25.33 80.37
CA ASP A 205 -70.33 -24.98 80.86
C ASP A 205 -69.27 -25.98 80.33
N ARG A 206 -69.60 -27.28 80.24
CA ARG A 206 -68.74 -28.32 79.63
C ARG A 206 -68.55 -28.16 78.12
N VAL A 207 -69.57 -27.74 77.38
CA VAL A 207 -69.44 -27.44 75.94
C VAL A 207 -68.57 -26.21 75.72
N ILE A 208 -68.75 -25.17 76.55
CA ILE A 208 -67.93 -23.95 76.49
C ILE A 208 -66.46 -24.26 76.76
N GLU A 209 -66.13 -25.07 77.78
CA GLU A 209 -64.72 -25.37 78.06
C GLU A 209 -64.08 -26.23 76.95
N LYS A 210 -64.81 -27.21 76.37
CA LYS A 210 -64.33 -27.94 75.18
C LYS A 210 -64.07 -27.02 73.99
N GLN A 211 -65.01 -26.12 73.68
CA GLN A 211 -64.83 -25.14 72.60
C GLN A 211 -63.65 -24.20 72.89
N ARG A 212 -63.40 -23.89 74.17
CA ARG A 212 -62.26 -23.09 74.61
C ARG A 212 -60.93 -23.84 74.47
N GLU A 213 -60.91 -25.14 74.74
CA GLU A 213 -59.78 -26.05 74.47
C GLU A 213 -59.51 -26.13 72.95
N GLU A 214 -60.53 -26.45 72.14
CA GLU A 214 -60.46 -26.50 70.67
C GLU A 214 -59.94 -25.18 70.05
N ILE A 215 -60.47 -24.03 70.49
CA ILE A 215 -60.01 -22.70 70.05
C ILE A 215 -58.54 -22.47 70.46
N SER A 216 -58.12 -22.95 71.63
CA SER A 216 -56.74 -22.82 72.10
C SER A 216 -55.77 -23.67 71.25
N GLU A 217 -56.15 -24.89 70.90
CA GLU A 217 -55.37 -25.73 69.97
C GLU A 217 -55.28 -25.11 68.57
N ILE A 218 -56.39 -24.58 68.04
CA ILE A 218 -56.44 -23.90 66.74
C ILE A 218 -55.54 -22.66 66.75
N LEU A 219 -55.53 -21.86 67.83
CA LEU A 219 -54.64 -20.70 67.96
C LEU A 219 -53.16 -21.10 67.97
N VAL A 220 -52.79 -22.18 68.66
CA VAL A 220 -51.42 -22.72 68.64
C VAL A 220 -51.03 -23.22 67.25
N GLN A 221 -51.94 -23.87 66.51
CA GLN A 221 -51.71 -24.30 65.14
C GLN A 221 -51.55 -23.10 64.18
N ILE A 222 -52.36 -22.05 64.32
CA ILE A 222 -52.26 -20.81 63.54
C ILE A 222 -50.91 -20.12 63.77
N GLU A 223 -50.49 -19.97 65.03
CA GLU A 223 -49.22 -19.32 65.37
C GLU A 223 -48.02 -20.12 64.82
N LYS A 224 -48.05 -21.47 64.93
CA LYS A 224 -47.04 -22.36 64.34
C LYS A 224 -46.98 -22.26 62.81
N LEU A 225 -48.12 -22.28 62.11
CA LEU A 225 -48.17 -22.14 60.65
C LEU A 225 -47.68 -20.75 60.19
N LYS A 226 -47.95 -19.71 60.98
CA LYS A 226 -47.47 -18.34 60.77
C LYS A 226 -45.96 -18.20 60.99
N GLU A 227 -45.39 -18.90 61.97
CA GLU A 227 -43.93 -19.01 62.14
C GLU A 227 -43.29 -19.78 60.97
N GLU A 228 -43.88 -20.90 60.53
CA GLU A 228 -43.40 -21.69 59.38
C GLU A 228 -43.46 -20.89 58.07
N LEU A 229 -44.54 -20.14 57.82
CA LEU A 229 -44.65 -19.24 56.68
C LEU A 229 -43.63 -18.10 56.74
N SER A 230 -43.45 -17.46 57.90
CA SER A 230 -42.46 -16.41 58.12
C SER A 230 -41.02 -16.90 57.87
N LEU A 231 -40.70 -18.12 58.33
CA LEU A 231 -39.43 -18.77 58.07
C LEU A 231 -39.25 -19.10 56.58
N ALA A 232 -40.29 -19.62 55.92
CA ALA A 232 -40.26 -19.95 54.50
C ALA A 232 -40.10 -18.70 53.61
N GLU A 233 -40.83 -17.62 53.89
CA GLU A 233 -40.65 -16.32 53.21
C GLU A 233 -39.25 -15.76 53.44
N LYS A 234 -38.74 -15.79 54.68
CA LYS A 234 -37.39 -15.32 54.99
C LYS A 234 -36.33 -16.12 54.23
N ASN A 235 -36.42 -17.45 54.22
CA ASN A 235 -35.49 -18.32 53.51
C ASN A 235 -35.54 -18.08 51.99
N ARG A 236 -36.75 -18.00 51.41
CA ARG A 236 -36.96 -17.66 50.01
C ARG A 236 -36.41 -16.29 49.65
N ASN A 237 -36.58 -15.29 50.50
CA ASN A 237 -36.03 -13.95 50.31
C ASN A 237 -34.49 -13.94 50.40
N THR A 238 -33.87 -14.75 51.28
CA THR A 238 -32.41 -14.93 51.28
C THR A 238 -31.91 -15.65 50.03
N GLU A 239 -32.57 -16.69 49.54
CA GLU A 239 -32.21 -17.34 48.27
C GLU A 239 -32.31 -16.40 47.07
N LEU A 240 -33.39 -15.62 46.99
CA LEU A 240 -33.57 -14.62 45.93
C LEU A 240 -32.52 -13.51 46.04
N GLY A 241 -32.20 -13.05 47.25
CA GLY A 241 -31.12 -12.10 47.48
C GLY A 241 -29.75 -12.64 47.04
N HIS A 242 -29.42 -13.90 47.36
CA HIS A 242 -28.19 -14.53 46.88
C HIS A 242 -28.13 -14.63 45.36
N LYS A 243 -29.22 -15.04 44.70
CA LYS A 243 -29.31 -15.13 43.23
C LYS A 243 -29.20 -13.75 42.56
N ILE A 244 -29.75 -12.70 43.17
CA ILE A 244 -29.60 -11.32 42.68
C ILE A 244 -28.13 -10.90 42.77
N VAL A 245 -27.48 -11.06 43.93
CA VAL A 245 -26.06 -10.71 44.12
C VAL A 245 -25.12 -11.53 43.23
N GLU A 246 -25.44 -12.81 42.98
CA GLU A 246 -24.69 -13.66 42.06
C GLU A 246 -24.78 -13.17 40.61
N HIS A 247 -25.99 -12.84 40.12
CA HIS A 247 -26.15 -12.25 38.79
C HIS A 247 -25.60 -10.81 38.70
N GLU A 248 -25.64 -10.01 39.76
CA GLU A 248 -25.01 -8.69 39.80
C GLU A 248 -23.48 -8.80 39.65
N ARG A 249 -22.85 -9.79 40.31
CA ARG A 249 -21.43 -10.12 40.15
C ARG A 249 -21.12 -10.59 38.71
N GLU A 250 -21.91 -11.53 38.16
CA GLU A 250 -21.72 -12.02 36.78
C GLU A 250 -21.84 -10.89 35.75
N MET A 251 -22.77 -9.96 35.94
CA MET A 251 -22.95 -8.80 35.07
C MET A 251 -21.83 -7.77 35.20
N GLU A 252 -21.19 -7.65 36.37
CA GLU A 252 -20.00 -6.79 36.55
C GLU A 252 -18.76 -7.43 35.94
N GLU A 253 -18.54 -8.73 36.14
CA GLU A 253 -17.46 -9.50 35.50
C GLU A 253 -17.55 -9.43 33.96
N GLN A 254 -18.76 -9.47 33.40
CA GLN A 254 -18.99 -9.24 31.96
C GLN A 254 -18.72 -7.79 31.52
N ARG A 255 -18.95 -6.79 32.38
CA ARG A 255 -18.61 -5.38 32.08
C ARG A 255 -17.10 -5.19 32.05
N ASP A 256 -16.38 -5.73 33.03
CA ASP A 256 -14.92 -5.68 33.09
C ASP A 256 -14.28 -6.41 31.90
N GLU A 257 -14.81 -7.57 31.49
CA GLU A 257 -14.36 -8.28 30.29
C GLU A 257 -14.58 -7.43 29.02
N LEU A 258 -15.74 -6.78 28.88
CA LEU A 258 -16.03 -5.87 27.77
C LEU A 258 -15.19 -4.58 27.79
N LEU A 259 -14.78 -4.10 28.98
CA LEU A 259 -13.85 -2.97 29.12
C LEU A 259 -12.43 -3.37 28.72
N ARG A 260 -11.96 -4.54 29.17
CA ARG A 260 -10.64 -5.08 28.83
C ARG A 260 -10.52 -5.36 27.33
N LEU A 261 -11.50 -6.06 26.74
CA LEU A 261 -11.53 -6.35 25.30
C LEU A 261 -11.62 -5.08 24.44
N ARG A 262 -12.33 -4.04 24.92
CA ARG A 262 -12.36 -2.72 24.29
C ARG A 262 -10.99 -2.04 24.30
N GLU A 263 -10.24 -2.13 25.38
CA GLU A 263 -8.89 -1.55 25.46
C GLU A 263 -7.90 -2.33 24.59
N GLU A 264 -7.97 -3.65 24.58
CA GLU A 264 -7.21 -4.51 23.65
C GLU A 264 -7.49 -4.14 22.18
N HIS A 265 -8.75 -3.88 21.81
CA HIS A 265 -9.11 -3.39 20.48
C HIS A 265 -8.46 -2.03 20.16
N LYS A 266 -8.49 -1.04 21.06
CA LYS A 266 -7.79 0.25 20.85
C LYS A 266 -6.29 0.03 20.61
N GLN A 267 -5.65 -0.81 21.42
CA GLN A 267 -4.23 -1.12 21.29
C GLN A 267 -3.90 -1.88 20.01
N LEU A 268 -4.84 -2.70 19.49
CA LEU A 268 -4.70 -3.36 18.20
C LEU A 268 -4.84 -2.34 17.05
N GLU A 269 -5.80 -1.43 17.13
CA GLU A 269 -6.05 -0.40 16.11
C GLU A 269 -4.92 0.64 16.02
N VAL A 270 -4.32 1.03 17.15
CA VAL A 270 -3.11 1.87 17.17
C VAL A 270 -1.93 1.16 16.52
N ARG A 271 -1.72 -0.14 16.82
CA ARG A 271 -0.68 -0.96 16.16
C ARG A 271 -0.95 -1.15 14.67
N PHE A 272 -2.22 -1.25 14.26
CA PHE A 272 -2.59 -1.35 12.85
C PHE A 272 -2.26 -0.07 12.08
N LYS A 273 -2.51 1.12 12.68
CA LYS A 273 -2.15 2.42 12.10
C LYS A 273 -0.64 2.59 11.97
N ASP A 274 0.12 2.33 13.04
CA ASP A 274 1.59 2.31 13.03
C ASP A 274 2.16 1.34 11.97
N CYS A 275 1.58 0.14 11.83
CA CYS A 275 1.97 -0.82 10.81
C CYS A 275 1.64 -0.35 9.38
N HIS A 276 0.48 0.29 9.18
CA HIS A 276 0.05 0.84 7.90
C HIS A 276 0.93 2.03 7.45
N GLU A 277 1.28 2.92 8.37
CA GLU A 277 2.22 4.03 8.12
C GLU A 277 3.62 3.49 7.76
N LYS A 278 4.12 2.47 8.47
CA LYS A 278 5.38 1.78 8.16
C LYS A 278 5.35 1.09 6.81
N LEU A 279 4.22 0.49 6.42
CA LEU A 279 4.04 -0.13 5.10
C LEU A 279 4.12 0.94 4.00
N ILE A 280 3.37 2.03 4.10
CA ILE A 280 3.41 3.15 3.13
C ILE A 280 4.82 3.76 3.03
N LEU A 281 5.53 3.91 4.14
CA LEU A 281 6.91 4.41 4.16
C LEU A 281 7.92 3.42 3.57
N SER A 282 7.63 2.12 3.58
CA SER A 282 8.44 1.10 2.91
C SER A 282 8.14 1.04 1.41
N GLU A 283 6.85 1.11 1.05
CA GLU A 283 6.34 1.09 -0.32
C GLU A 283 6.91 2.27 -1.13
N LYS A 284 6.82 3.50 -0.58
CA LYS A 284 7.44 4.69 -1.18
C LYS A 284 8.95 4.58 -1.35
N LYS A 285 9.66 3.97 -0.40
CA LYS A 285 11.12 3.73 -0.54
C LYS A 285 11.43 2.71 -1.63
N THR A 286 10.62 1.67 -1.78
CA THR A 286 10.78 0.73 -2.90
C THR A 286 10.43 1.36 -4.25
N GLU A 287 9.49 2.31 -4.28
CA GLU A 287 9.16 3.12 -5.47
C GLU A 287 10.31 4.08 -5.82
N GLU A 288 10.80 4.89 -4.88
CA GLU A 288 11.98 5.76 -5.02
C GLU A 288 13.22 4.99 -5.51
N ILE A 289 13.51 3.81 -4.94
CA ILE A 289 14.63 2.95 -5.37
C ILE A 289 14.38 2.40 -6.78
N SER A 290 13.15 2.02 -7.12
CA SER A 290 12.81 1.50 -8.45
C SER A 290 12.96 2.56 -9.53
N ASP A 291 12.59 3.81 -9.24
CA ASP A 291 12.75 4.92 -10.18
C ASP A 291 14.20 5.39 -10.29
N GLN A 292 15.00 5.38 -9.21
CA GLN A 292 16.45 5.56 -9.31
C GLN A 292 17.12 4.47 -10.18
N PHE A 293 16.67 3.22 -10.08
CA PHE A 293 17.11 2.16 -10.99
C PHE A 293 16.64 2.42 -12.43
N ARG A 294 15.41 2.92 -12.63
CA ARG A 294 14.86 3.27 -13.96
C ARG A 294 15.68 4.38 -14.62
N GLU A 295 16.02 5.43 -13.90
CA GLU A 295 16.87 6.54 -14.36
C GLU A 295 18.29 6.04 -14.69
N SER A 296 18.89 5.23 -13.81
CA SER A 296 20.22 4.66 -14.06
C SER A 296 20.26 3.70 -15.25
N MET A 297 19.18 2.94 -15.49
CA MET A 297 19.03 2.11 -16.68
C MET A 297 18.81 2.94 -17.95
N ALA A 298 18.02 4.02 -17.89
CA ALA A 298 17.81 4.91 -19.03
C ALA A 298 19.12 5.60 -19.46
N ALA A 299 19.91 6.10 -18.50
CA ALA A 299 21.24 6.66 -18.79
C ALA A 299 22.19 5.63 -19.41
N LYS A 300 22.25 4.41 -18.85
CA LYS A 300 23.09 3.33 -19.40
C LYS A 300 22.65 2.86 -20.78
N ASN A 301 21.34 2.86 -21.07
CA ASN A 301 20.86 2.57 -22.42
C ASN A 301 21.30 3.67 -23.39
N GLN A 302 21.20 4.95 -23.01
CA GLN A 302 21.71 6.06 -23.81
C GLN A 302 23.25 5.98 -24.02
N ASP A 303 24.01 5.52 -23.02
CA ASP A 303 25.45 5.25 -23.17
C ASP A 303 25.73 4.06 -24.12
N ILE A 304 24.87 3.02 -24.11
CA ILE A 304 24.94 1.90 -25.06
C ILE A 304 24.60 2.36 -26.48
N ASP A 305 23.55 3.14 -26.67
CA ASP A 305 23.14 3.68 -27.98
C ASP A 305 24.29 4.48 -28.61
N GLN A 306 24.97 5.34 -27.83
CA GLN A 306 26.17 6.09 -28.25
C GLN A 306 27.37 5.19 -28.59
N LEU A 307 27.56 4.09 -27.85
CA LEU A 307 28.62 3.12 -28.12
C LEU A 307 28.32 2.26 -29.36
N GLU A 308 27.05 1.94 -29.63
CA GLU A 308 26.63 1.26 -30.85
C GLU A 308 26.80 2.16 -32.09
N GLU A 309 26.45 3.45 -31.99
CA GLU A 309 26.72 4.47 -33.03
C GLU A 309 28.23 4.58 -33.32
N ALA A 310 29.06 4.78 -32.29
CA ALA A 310 30.52 4.87 -32.45
C ALA A 310 31.17 3.55 -32.96
N ILE A 311 30.58 2.39 -32.66
CA ILE A 311 31.02 1.10 -33.21
C ILE A 311 30.66 0.97 -34.70
N GLU A 312 29.51 1.50 -35.14
CA GLU A 312 29.12 1.48 -36.56
C GLU A 312 29.95 2.48 -37.39
N ASP A 313 30.21 3.68 -36.86
CA ASP A 313 31.13 4.65 -37.46
C ASP A 313 32.51 4.02 -37.69
N LEU A 314 33.09 3.39 -36.66
CA LEU A 314 34.41 2.72 -36.74
C LEU A 314 34.41 1.49 -37.68
N LYS A 315 33.28 0.79 -37.86
CA LYS A 315 33.16 -0.24 -38.91
C LYS A 315 33.21 0.40 -40.29
N SER A 316 32.50 1.50 -40.52
CA SER A 316 32.48 2.18 -41.81
C SER A 316 33.86 2.76 -42.18
N GLU A 317 34.59 3.33 -41.19
CA GLU A 317 35.99 3.72 -41.40
C GLU A 317 36.87 2.51 -41.74
N LEU A 318 36.68 1.37 -41.05
CA LEU A 318 37.45 0.16 -41.31
C LEU A 318 37.16 -0.44 -42.70
N GLU A 319 35.90 -0.45 -43.14
CA GLU A 319 35.48 -0.89 -44.49
C GLU A 319 36.11 0.00 -45.56
N ILE A 320 36.07 1.33 -45.39
CA ILE A 320 36.78 2.29 -46.26
C ILE A 320 38.29 2.03 -46.28
N LYS A 321 38.91 1.64 -45.15
CA LYS A 321 40.33 1.28 -45.10
C LYS A 321 40.63 -0.10 -45.69
N GLU A 322 39.70 -1.05 -45.66
CA GLU A 322 39.84 -2.33 -46.35
C GLU A 322 39.74 -2.16 -47.88
N ASP A 323 38.87 -1.26 -48.36
CA ASP A 323 38.80 -0.85 -49.77
C ASP A 323 40.05 -0.06 -50.21
N GLU A 324 40.53 0.91 -49.42
CA GLU A 324 41.79 1.62 -49.69
C GLU A 324 42.98 0.65 -49.75
N LEU A 325 43.07 -0.30 -48.81
CA LEU A 325 44.12 -1.32 -48.80
C LEU A 325 43.99 -2.29 -49.98
N SER A 326 42.78 -2.67 -50.35
CA SER A 326 42.52 -3.53 -51.53
C SER A 326 42.96 -2.84 -52.81
N SER A 327 42.56 -1.57 -53.00
CA SER A 327 43.03 -0.72 -54.09
C SER A 327 44.55 -0.54 -54.08
N LEU A 328 45.17 -0.33 -52.91
CA LEU A 328 46.63 -0.23 -52.81
C LEU A 328 47.35 -1.55 -53.12
N VAL A 329 46.78 -2.69 -52.75
CA VAL A 329 47.28 -4.03 -53.09
C VAL A 329 47.12 -4.34 -54.58
N GLU A 330 46.03 -3.92 -55.22
CA GLU A 330 45.87 -4.00 -56.67
C GLU A 330 46.84 -3.08 -57.40
N ASN A 331 47.04 -1.84 -56.92
CA ASN A 331 48.05 -0.93 -57.44
C ASN A 331 49.48 -1.45 -57.24
N MET A 332 49.79 -2.07 -56.09
CA MET A 332 51.08 -2.74 -55.85
C MET A 332 51.26 -3.95 -56.76
N ARG A 333 50.21 -4.74 -57.00
CA ARG A 333 50.22 -5.80 -58.03
C ARG A 333 50.44 -5.17 -59.42
N ALA A 334 49.88 -3.99 -59.70
CA ALA A 334 50.00 -3.24 -60.96
C ALA A 334 51.33 -2.48 -61.14
N THR A 335 52.11 -2.25 -60.08
CA THR A 335 53.50 -1.79 -60.17
C THR A 335 54.46 -2.98 -60.20
N GLU A 336 54.18 -4.07 -59.50
CA GLU A 336 54.90 -5.35 -59.68
C GLU A 336 54.74 -5.88 -61.13
N VAL A 337 53.55 -5.72 -61.72
CA VAL A 337 53.26 -5.86 -63.16
C VAL A 337 54.29 -5.10 -64.02
N LYS A 338 54.47 -3.80 -63.77
CA LYS A 338 55.29 -2.88 -64.58
C LYS A 338 56.78 -3.05 -64.34
N GLN A 339 57.21 -3.17 -63.08
CA GLN A 339 58.59 -3.48 -62.71
C GLN A 339 59.01 -4.79 -63.35
N ARG A 340 58.16 -5.82 -63.27
CA ARG A 340 58.36 -7.03 -64.06
C ARG A 340 58.54 -6.65 -65.53
N LEU A 341 57.59 -6.00 -66.20
CA LEU A 341 57.72 -5.76 -67.66
C LEU A 341 58.94 -4.94 -68.07
N SER A 342 59.44 -4.07 -67.18
CA SER A 342 60.75 -3.44 -67.30
C SER A 342 61.89 -4.46 -67.26
N ASP A 343 61.93 -5.37 -66.27
CA ASP A 343 62.96 -6.42 -66.17
C ASP A 343 63.07 -7.28 -67.45
N GLN A 344 61.95 -7.66 -68.08
CA GLN A 344 61.97 -8.50 -69.30
C GLN A 344 62.48 -7.72 -70.50
N LYS A 345 61.96 -6.51 -70.71
CA LYS A 345 62.43 -5.63 -71.79
C LYS A 345 63.93 -5.37 -71.65
N LEU A 346 64.39 -5.13 -70.42
CA LEU A 346 65.81 -4.98 -70.09
C LEU A 346 66.64 -6.21 -70.48
N ARG A 347 66.27 -7.43 -70.05
CA ARG A 347 67.00 -8.66 -70.45
C ARG A 347 66.98 -8.95 -71.96
N ILE A 348 65.90 -8.61 -72.66
CA ILE A 348 65.85 -8.71 -74.12
C ILE A 348 66.83 -7.70 -74.73
N THR A 349 66.83 -6.43 -74.30
CA THR A 349 67.77 -5.42 -74.81
C THR A 349 69.23 -5.71 -74.42
N GLU A 350 69.50 -6.33 -73.27
CA GLU A 350 70.83 -6.81 -72.88
C GLU A 350 71.31 -7.94 -73.81
N GLN A 351 70.42 -8.86 -74.19
CA GLN A 351 70.72 -9.91 -75.17
C GLN A 351 70.94 -9.31 -76.57
N GLU A 352 70.05 -8.44 -77.04
CA GLU A 352 70.19 -7.77 -78.35
C GLU A 352 71.48 -6.93 -78.43
N LEU A 353 71.87 -6.27 -77.34
CA LEU A 353 73.15 -5.56 -77.24
C LEU A 353 74.33 -6.54 -77.28
N SER A 354 74.29 -7.64 -76.51
CA SER A 354 75.33 -8.68 -76.52
C SER A 354 75.50 -9.32 -77.91
N GLU A 355 74.42 -9.55 -78.64
CA GLU A 355 74.46 -10.09 -80.02
C GLU A 355 74.99 -9.03 -81.00
N GLN A 356 74.63 -7.75 -80.85
CA GLN A 356 75.22 -6.64 -81.62
C GLN A 356 76.73 -6.51 -81.34
N GLU A 357 77.17 -6.62 -80.09
CA GLU A 357 78.57 -6.56 -79.67
C GLU A 357 79.36 -7.75 -80.23
N GLU A 358 78.84 -8.99 -80.18
CA GLU A 358 79.53 -10.12 -80.79
C GLU A 358 79.56 -10.02 -82.34
N ILE A 359 78.53 -9.45 -82.98
CA ILE A 359 78.55 -9.14 -84.42
C ILE A 359 79.60 -8.07 -84.75
N GLN A 360 79.73 -7.01 -83.96
CA GLN A 360 80.76 -5.99 -84.17
C GLN A 360 82.16 -6.54 -83.89
N GLN A 361 82.36 -7.35 -82.84
CA GLN A 361 83.64 -7.99 -82.54
C GLN A 361 84.07 -8.91 -83.68
N LYS A 362 83.19 -9.77 -84.22
CA LYS A 362 83.45 -10.59 -85.42
C LYS A 362 83.77 -9.77 -86.67
N ARG A 363 83.33 -8.51 -86.72
CA ARG A 363 83.63 -7.57 -87.84
C ARG A 363 84.99 -6.92 -87.66
N VAL A 364 85.36 -6.57 -86.42
CA VAL A 364 86.70 -6.08 -86.06
C VAL A 364 87.73 -7.18 -86.28
N GLU A 365 87.49 -8.41 -85.81
CA GLU A 365 88.37 -9.58 -86.06
C GLU A 365 88.67 -9.75 -87.56
N LYS A 366 87.64 -9.73 -88.42
CA LYS A 366 87.83 -9.80 -89.88
C LYS A 366 88.62 -8.65 -90.46
N LEU A 367 88.38 -7.42 -90.01
CA LEU A 367 89.16 -6.25 -90.46
C LEU A 367 90.63 -6.34 -90.01
N MET A 368 90.91 -6.96 -88.86
CA MET A 368 92.27 -7.22 -88.39
C MET A 368 92.93 -8.39 -89.15
N GLU A 369 92.19 -9.43 -89.55
CA GLU A 369 92.66 -10.46 -90.49
C GLU A 369 92.99 -9.87 -91.87
N GLU A 370 92.11 -9.03 -92.42
CA GLU A 370 92.34 -8.31 -93.69
C GLU A 370 93.53 -7.35 -93.59
N GLN A 371 93.63 -6.56 -92.51
CA GLN A 371 94.79 -5.70 -92.26
C GLN A 371 96.08 -6.51 -92.18
N LYS A 372 96.10 -7.61 -91.41
CA LYS A 372 97.27 -8.49 -91.28
C LYS A 372 97.69 -9.10 -92.62
N PHE A 373 96.74 -9.53 -93.44
CA PHE A 373 97.04 -10.03 -94.80
C PHE A 373 97.62 -8.94 -95.72
N LEU A 374 97.07 -7.72 -95.66
CA LEU A 374 97.62 -6.57 -96.39
C LEU A 374 99.04 -6.22 -95.89
N GLU A 375 99.26 -6.26 -94.59
CA GLU A 375 100.54 -6.05 -93.93
C GLU A 375 101.61 -7.11 -94.25
N GLU A 376 101.23 -8.39 -94.36
CA GLU A 376 102.11 -9.47 -94.82
C GLU A 376 102.44 -9.30 -96.32
N ARG A 377 101.48 -8.82 -97.11
CA ARG A 377 101.69 -8.50 -98.53
C ARG A 377 102.57 -7.26 -98.72
N ILE A 378 102.46 -6.25 -97.87
CA ILE A 378 103.36 -5.08 -97.83
C ILE A 378 104.78 -5.57 -97.51
N ALA A 379 104.99 -6.30 -96.42
CA ALA A 379 106.32 -6.82 -96.06
C ALA A 379 106.93 -7.70 -97.18
N SER A 380 106.10 -8.45 -97.91
CA SER A 380 106.52 -9.24 -99.08
C SER A 380 106.99 -8.35 -100.24
N LEU A 381 106.31 -7.22 -100.49
CA LEU A 381 106.70 -6.23 -101.50
C LEU A 381 107.95 -5.44 -101.05
N SER A 382 108.02 -5.00 -99.79
CA SER A 382 109.19 -4.35 -99.20
C SER A 382 110.45 -5.22 -99.35
N ARG A 383 110.34 -6.53 -99.14
CA ARG A 383 111.43 -7.50 -99.38
C ARG A 383 111.83 -7.58 -100.86
N LEU A 384 110.87 -7.53 -101.79
CA LEU A 384 111.15 -7.54 -103.24
C LEU A 384 111.84 -6.23 -103.68
N VAL A 385 111.40 -5.09 -103.15
CA VAL A 385 111.98 -3.76 -103.39
C VAL A 385 113.40 -3.67 -102.81
N SER A 386 113.66 -4.24 -101.63
CA SER A 386 115.00 -4.34 -101.05
C SER A 386 115.98 -5.08 -101.98
N ILE A 387 115.58 -6.24 -102.53
CA ILE A 387 116.39 -7.00 -103.49
C ILE A 387 116.63 -6.20 -104.79
N TYR A 388 115.62 -5.47 -105.27
CA TYR A 388 115.77 -4.61 -106.45
C TYR A 388 116.72 -3.42 -106.19
N ASN A 389 116.62 -2.78 -105.02
CA ASN A 389 117.50 -1.68 -104.63
C ASN A 389 118.96 -2.14 -104.44
N GLU A 390 119.19 -3.34 -103.87
CA GLU A 390 120.52 -3.94 -103.76
C GLU A 390 121.13 -4.23 -105.14
N ALA A 391 120.35 -4.77 -106.08
CA ALA A 391 120.77 -4.94 -107.47
C ALA A 391 121.07 -3.59 -108.16
N ARG A 392 120.24 -2.55 -107.92
CA ARG A 392 120.45 -1.19 -108.45
C ARG A 392 121.74 -0.56 -107.93
N LEU A 393 122.05 -0.73 -106.64
CA LEU A 393 123.26 -0.18 -106.02
C LEU A 393 124.54 -0.85 -106.53
N ASN A 394 124.54 -2.17 -106.70
CA ASN A 394 125.67 -2.89 -107.29
C ASN A 394 125.95 -2.44 -108.74
N LEU A 395 124.90 -2.26 -109.56
CA LEU A 395 125.03 -1.72 -110.92
C LEU A 395 125.58 -0.27 -110.91
N PHE A 396 125.15 0.56 -109.95
CA PHE A 396 125.62 1.94 -109.82
C PHE A 396 127.10 2.03 -109.45
N ALA A 397 127.59 1.11 -108.60
CA ALA A 397 129.02 1.02 -108.27
C ALA A 397 129.88 0.68 -109.50
N GLU A 398 129.47 -0.30 -110.31
CA GLU A 398 130.18 -0.69 -111.53
C GLU A 398 130.22 0.43 -112.60
N ILE A 399 129.17 1.25 -112.67
CA ILE A 399 129.12 2.45 -113.52
C ILE A 399 130.04 3.55 -112.97
N SER A 400 130.06 3.75 -111.65
CA SER A 400 130.90 4.79 -111.02
C SER A 400 132.39 4.52 -111.19
N GLU A 401 132.82 3.26 -111.16
CA GLU A 401 134.22 2.87 -111.38
C GLU A 401 134.69 3.25 -112.79
N LYS A 402 133.97 2.80 -113.83
CA LYS A 402 134.23 3.17 -115.24
C LYS A 402 134.22 4.68 -115.48
N THR A 403 133.33 5.42 -114.81
CA THR A 403 133.21 6.87 -114.98
C THR A 403 134.47 7.59 -114.46
N ASN A 404 135.02 7.17 -113.33
CA ASN A 404 136.26 7.73 -112.77
C ASN A 404 137.50 7.43 -113.64
N GLU A 405 137.56 6.25 -114.28
CA GLU A 405 138.62 5.96 -115.26
C GLU A 405 138.58 6.95 -116.44
N THR A 406 137.39 7.22 -116.99
CA THR A 406 137.25 8.18 -118.10
C THR A 406 137.56 9.63 -117.73
N LEU A 407 137.26 10.05 -116.49
CA LEU A 407 137.47 11.43 -116.05
C LEU A 407 138.96 11.80 -115.96
N ASN A 408 139.79 10.90 -115.43
CA ASN A 408 141.26 11.08 -115.38
C ASN A 408 141.89 11.24 -116.79
N GLY A 409 141.28 10.63 -117.82
CA GLY A 409 141.68 10.81 -119.21
C GLY A 409 141.39 12.21 -119.77
N ILE A 410 140.37 12.90 -119.25
CA ILE A 410 139.94 14.23 -119.70
C ILE A 410 140.81 15.34 -119.09
N ASP A 411 141.13 15.29 -117.81
CA ASP A 411 142.01 16.30 -117.16
C ASP A 411 143.40 16.32 -117.82
N THR A 412 143.92 15.16 -118.21
CA THR A 412 145.19 15.02 -118.95
C THR A 412 145.15 15.66 -120.35
N PHE A 413 143.97 15.88 -120.91
CA PHE A 413 143.75 16.55 -122.19
C PHE A 413 143.61 18.08 -122.03
N SER A 414 142.95 18.53 -120.96
CA SER A 414 142.69 19.96 -120.71
C SER A 414 143.97 20.79 -120.59
N VAL A 415 144.98 20.30 -119.87
CA VAL A 415 146.26 21.01 -119.64
C VAL A 415 146.99 21.36 -120.94
N LYS A 416 146.78 20.59 -122.02
CA LYS A 416 147.39 20.88 -123.34
C LYS A 416 146.67 21.96 -124.14
N PHE A 417 145.40 22.25 -123.83
CA PHE A 417 144.61 23.23 -124.57
C PHE A 417 144.87 24.67 -124.14
N GLU A 418 145.36 24.91 -122.92
CA GLU A 418 145.67 26.26 -122.44
C GLU A 418 146.98 26.82 -122.99
N GLU A 419 147.97 25.98 -123.32
CA GLU A 419 149.26 26.44 -123.88
C GLU A 419 149.13 26.93 -125.35
N ASP A 420 148.38 26.22 -126.20
CA ASP A 420 148.25 26.56 -127.63
C ASP A 420 147.48 27.87 -127.89
N TYR A 421 146.57 28.27 -127.00
CA TYR A 421 145.71 29.45 -127.22
C TYR A 421 146.52 30.77 -127.22
N SER A 422 147.57 30.86 -126.38
CA SER A 422 148.40 32.06 -126.26
C SER A 422 149.19 32.42 -127.53
N HIS A 423 149.44 31.46 -128.42
CA HIS A 423 150.17 31.71 -129.66
C HIS A 423 149.32 32.29 -130.80
N LEU A 424 147.99 32.25 -130.70
CA LEU A 424 147.10 32.77 -131.73
C LEU A 424 146.90 34.29 -131.63
N GLU A 425 146.81 34.81 -130.41
CA GLU A 425 146.47 36.21 -130.11
C GLU A 425 147.48 37.21 -130.71
N SER A 426 148.78 36.90 -130.65
CA SER A 426 149.83 37.77 -131.20
C SER A 426 149.77 37.96 -132.72
N ARG A 427 149.24 37.00 -133.49
CA ARG A 427 149.32 37.00 -134.96
C ARG A 427 148.11 37.66 -135.66
N VAL A 428 147.01 37.87 -134.94
CA VAL A 428 145.83 38.60 -135.47
C VAL A 428 146.04 40.12 -135.45
N PHE A 429 146.87 40.62 -134.52
CA PHE A 429 147.09 42.06 -134.30
C PHE A 429 147.84 42.76 -135.45
N GLU A 430 148.72 42.05 -136.17
CA GLU A 430 149.51 42.63 -137.27
C GLU A 430 148.68 42.81 -138.55
N ILE A 431 147.92 41.78 -138.95
CA ILE A 431 147.14 41.73 -140.20
C ILE A 431 146.07 42.84 -140.27
N GLY A 432 145.53 43.27 -139.12
CA GLY A 432 144.48 44.29 -139.04
C GLY A 432 144.90 45.69 -139.51
N ASN A 433 146.20 46.02 -139.48
CA ASN A 433 146.67 47.37 -139.86
C ASN A 433 146.85 47.54 -141.37
N GLU A 434 147.10 46.47 -142.13
CA GLU A 434 147.39 46.54 -143.57
C GLU A 434 146.13 46.77 -144.42
N LEU A 435 145.01 46.12 -144.05
CA LEU A 435 143.73 46.26 -144.76
C LEU A 435 143.17 47.70 -144.76
N LYS A 436 143.63 48.54 -143.82
CA LYS A 436 143.21 49.96 -143.72
C LYS A 436 143.76 50.84 -144.84
N ALA A 437 144.72 50.35 -145.64
CA ALA A 437 145.31 51.09 -146.77
C ALA A 437 144.62 50.83 -148.12
N VAL A 438 143.93 49.69 -148.30
CA VAL A 438 143.55 49.17 -149.63
C VAL A 438 142.25 49.78 -150.18
N LEU A 439 141.32 50.19 -149.33
CA LEU A 439 139.96 50.59 -149.75
C LEU A 439 139.88 51.96 -150.48
N ASN A 440 140.96 52.75 -150.47
CA ASN A 440 140.97 54.14 -150.94
C ASN A 440 141.24 54.35 -152.45
N LEU A 441 141.26 53.29 -153.29
CA LEU A 441 141.84 53.39 -154.65
C LEU A 441 141.03 52.80 -155.82
N ILE A 442 139.88 52.15 -155.61
CA ILE A 442 139.09 51.56 -156.71
C ILE A 442 137.61 51.99 -156.67
N THR A 443 137.40 53.29 -156.88
CA THR A 443 136.15 53.85 -157.42
C THR A 443 136.41 54.42 -158.81
N GLY A 444 136.11 53.65 -159.87
CA GLY A 444 136.14 54.19 -161.23
C GLY A 444 136.19 53.16 -162.36
N ASN A 445 135.07 53.07 -163.10
CA ASN A 445 134.97 52.74 -164.53
C ASN A 445 135.39 51.33 -165.01
N ASN A 446 134.83 50.80 -166.12
CA ASN A 446 133.47 50.96 -166.65
C ASN A 446 133.12 49.79 -167.59
N ALA A 447 131.80 49.67 -167.81
CA ALA A 447 131.02 49.19 -168.96
C ALA A 447 131.67 48.59 -170.24
N GLU A 448 130.81 47.94 -171.03
CA GLU A 448 131.02 47.59 -172.45
C GLU A 448 132.03 46.44 -172.75
N LYS A 449 131.90 45.33 -172.00
CA LYS A 449 131.90 44.00 -172.65
C LYS A 449 130.52 43.33 -172.49
N ASP A 450 129.57 44.02 -173.11
CA ASP A 450 128.16 43.65 -173.19
C ASP A 450 127.89 42.64 -174.33
N GLU A 451 126.62 42.26 -174.51
CA GLU A 451 126.01 41.95 -175.82
C GLU A 451 126.45 40.70 -176.63
N MET A 452 127.23 39.73 -176.10
CA MET A 452 127.26 38.36 -176.66
C MET A 452 127.71 37.31 -175.62
N LYS A 453 126.97 36.23 -175.32
CA LYS A 453 125.70 35.68 -175.83
C LYS A 453 124.77 35.39 -174.63
N LYS A 454 123.44 35.56 -174.64
CA LYS A 454 122.44 35.69 -175.74
C LYS A 454 122.44 34.51 -176.72
N GLU A 455 122.60 33.32 -176.14
CA GLU A 455 122.60 31.92 -176.65
C GLU A 455 123.54 31.20 -175.64
N ILE A 456 123.10 30.69 -174.49
CA ILE A 456 121.77 30.26 -174.02
C ILE A 456 121.56 30.82 -172.59
N GLY A 457 120.51 31.58 -172.25
CA GLY A 457 119.47 32.16 -173.09
C GLY A 457 118.30 31.24 -173.40
N SER A 458 117.25 31.27 -172.56
CA SER A 458 115.96 30.56 -172.71
C SER A 458 116.04 29.02 -172.59
N LEU A 459 115.07 28.26 -172.03
CA LEU A 459 113.88 28.54 -171.20
C LEU A 459 114.18 28.00 -169.77
N VAL A 460 113.88 28.65 -168.64
CA VAL A 460 112.62 29.28 -168.18
C VAL A 460 111.54 28.24 -167.79
N GLN A 461 111.60 27.75 -166.54
CA GLN A 461 110.51 27.70 -165.54
C GLN A 461 110.90 26.88 -164.28
N GLN A 462 111.71 27.47 -163.39
CA GLN A 462 112.08 26.89 -162.08
C GLN A 462 111.92 27.89 -160.92
N VAL A 463 110.83 28.68 -160.93
CA VAL A 463 110.47 29.55 -159.80
C VAL A 463 108.99 29.39 -159.46
N GLN A 464 108.71 28.66 -158.38
CA GLN A 464 107.70 28.92 -157.34
C GLN A 464 107.89 27.84 -156.25
N VAL A 465 108.44 28.14 -155.04
CA VAL A 465 107.92 28.98 -153.93
C VAL A 465 106.72 28.32 -153.24
N LEU A 466 106.66 28.04 -151.92
CA LEU A 466 107.61 27.99 -150.78
C LEU A 466 106.89 27.32 -149.55
N THR A 467 107.63 27.06 -148.44
CA THR A 467 107.21 27.06 -146.99
C THR A 467 106.81 25.74 -146.23
N GLU A 468 107.52 25.50 -145.09
CA GLU A 468 107.10 24.94 -143.75
C GLU A 468 107.16 23.43 -143.29
N ARG A 469 107.58 23.23 -142.00
CA ARG A 469 107.42 22.10 -141.00
C ARG A 469 108.32 20.80 -141.03
N VAL A 470 108.65 20.01 -139.95
CA VAL A 470 108.61 19.98 -138.41
C VAL A 470 109.57 18.83 -137.83
N GLU A 471 109.64 18.22 -136.60
CA GLU A 471 108.89 18.09 -135.28
C GLU A 471 109.76 17.41 -134.11
N GLU A 472 109.18 17.02 -132.93
CA GLU A 472 109.56 15.94 -131.92
C GLU A 472 110.69 16.15 -130.82
N VAL A 473 110.86 15.48 -129.62
CA VAL A 473 110.10 14.55 -128.68
C VAL A 473 110.85 14.24 -127.30
N GLU A 474 110.27 13.48 -126.32
CA GLU A 474 110.82 12.83 -125.03
C GLU A 474 111.16 13.70 -123.75
N MET A 475 111.34 13.27 -122.46
CA MET A 475 111.22 12.01 -121.61
C MET A 475 111.16 12.30 -120.04
N ILE A 476 110.71 11.37 -119.12
CA ILE A 476 110.65 11.54 -117.61
C ILE A 476 110.69 10.21 -116.76
N LEU A 477 111.20 10.19 -115.49
CA LEU A 477 111.33 9.07 -114.45
C LEU A 477 111.37 9.63 -112.97
N LEU A 478 111.49 9.00 -111.74
CA LEU A 478 111.20 7.75 -110.94
C LEU A 478 111.74 7.96 -109.45
N ASN A 479 111.63 7.24 -108.29
CA ASN A 479 110.89 6.09 -107.63
C ASN A 479 111.24 6.03 -106.06
N ASN A 480 110.82 4.99 -105.26
CA ASN A 480 111.19 4.60 -103.82
C ASN A 480 110.33 5.27 -102.67
N GLU A 481 110.14 4.85 -101.37
CA GLU A 481 110.49 3.75 -100.36
C GLU A 481 109.38 3.75 -99.19
N GLU A 482 109.30 3.16 -97.94
CA GLU A 482 109.98 2.24 -96.94
C GLU A 482 108.97 1.72 -95.82
N GLU A 483 109.32 1.02 -94.69
CA GLU A 483 108.40 0.39 -93.66
C GLU A 483 108.99 -0.05 -92.24
N ARG A 484 108.30 0.08 -91.06
CA ARG A 484 108.42 -0.86 -89.85
C ARG A 484 107.41 -0.80 -88.64
N GLU A 485 107.17 -1.97 -88.00
CA GLU A 485 106.53 -2.33 -86.68
C GLU A 485 104.97 -2.35 -86.44
N ARG A 486 104.41 -3.52 -85.99
CA ARG A 486 102.98 -3.81 -85.61
C ARG A 486 102.72 -5.27 -85.12
N LEU A 487 101.75 -5.60 -84.20
CA LEU A 487 101.24 -7.00 -83.90
C LEU A 487 99.94 -7.17 -83.04
N THR A 488 99.21 -8.30 -83.22
CA THR A 488 97.85 -8.74 -82.74
C THR A 488 97.87 -9.83 -81.61
N GLU A 489 96.90 -10.17 -80.74
CA GLU A 489 95.41 -9.97 -80.52
C GLU A 489 94.52 -11.24 -80.74
N MET A 490 93.54 -11.54 -79.83
CA MET A 490 92.35 -12.47 -79.88
C MET A 490 91.82 -12.94 -78.47
N ALA A 491 90.61 -12.55 -78.02
CA ALA A 491 90.00 -13.07 -76.76
C ALA A 491 88.44 -13.07 -76.63
N ARG A 492 87.71 -13.06 -77.76
CA ARG A 492 86.23 -13.03 -77.88
C ARG A 492 85.51 -14.27 -77.27
N GLN A 493 84.24 -14.06 -76.88
CA GLN A 493 83.18 -15.01 -76.43
C GLN A 493 83.21 -15.50 -74.98
N HIS A 494 82.08 -15.34 -74.28
CA HIS A 494 81.48 -16.51 -73.60
C HIS A 494 79.94 -16.54 -73.41
N GLY A 495 79.19 -15.58 -73.96
CA GLY A 495 77.73 -15.68 -74.15
C GLY A 495 76.94 -14.49 -73.57
N GLU A 496 75.79 -14.10 -74.11
CA GLU A 496 74.81 -14.85 -74.93
C GLU A 496 74.38 -16.21 -74.33
N LYS A 497 73.50 -16.23 -73.31
CA LYS A 497 72.51 -17.33 -73.06
C LYS A 497 71.50 -17.15 -71.90
N ALA A 498 71.22 -15.94 -71.45
CA ALA A 498 70.18 -15.68 -70.45
C ALA A 498 69.29 -14.45 -70.75
N LYS A 499 68.95 -14.13 -72.01
CA LYS A 499 68.19 -14.97 -72.96
C LYS A 499 66.84 -15.44 -72.41
N GLU A 500 66.58 -16.75 -72.30
CA GLU A 500 65.21 -17.26 -72.08
C GLU A 500 64.51 -16.80 -70.79
N MET A 501 65.23 -16.26 -69.80
CA MET A 501 64.64 -16.06 -68.49
C MET A 501 63.78 -14.79 -68.38
N LYS A 502 62.53 -15.03 -68.01
CA LYS A 502 61.63 -14.08 -67.35
C LYS A 502 61.28 -12.89 -68.28
N THR A 503 60.49 -12.98 -69.37
CA THR A 503 59.56 -14.01 -69.94
C THR A 503 58.48 -14.56 -69.00
N MET A 504 58.27 -13.94 -67.85
CA MET A 504 57.36 -14.38 -66.76
C MET A 504 56.56 -13.19 -66.20
N ILE A 505 56.26 -12.29 -67.14
CA ILE A 505 56.40 -10.85 -66.91
C ILE A 505 55.51 -10.10 -67.90
N GLU A 506 55.82 -10.21 -69.19
CA GLU A 506 54.89 -10.53 -70.28
C GLU A 506 53.40 -10.21 -70.00
N GLU A 507 52.72 -11.10 -69.27
CA GLU A 507 51.27 -11.25 -69.11
C GLU A 507 50.57 -10.13 -68.28
N ARG A 508 51.28 -9.04 -67.98
CA ARG A 508 50.97 -8.18 -66.84
C ARG A 508 50.46 -6.78 -67.20
N ASP A 509 51.08 -6.04 -68.13
CA ASP A 509 50.54 -4.72 -68.55
C ASP A 509 49.25 -4.85 -69.39
N GLU A 510 49.07 -5.97 -70.11
CA GLU A 510 47.86 -6.26 -70.89
C GLU A 510 46.57 -6.16 -70.05
N LYS A 511 46.65 -6.45 -68.75
CA LYS A 511 45.49 -6.44 -67.85
C LYS A 511 45.02 -5.03 -67.46
N VAL A 512 45.86 -4.01 -67.57
CA VAL A 512 45.47 -2.62 -67.24
C VAL A 512 44.63 -2.00 -68.38
N GLY A 513 45.04 -2.22 -69.63
CA GLY A 513 44.36 -1.69 -70.83
C GLY A 513 42.99 -2.30 -71.15
N GLU A 514 42.49 -3.21 -70.31
CA GLU A 514 41.16 -3.83 -70.39
C GLU A 514 40.09 -3.10 -69.57
N LEU A 515 40.49 -2.40 -68.49
CA LEU A 515 39.54 -1.86 -67.51
C LEU A 515 38.96 -0.51 -67.92
N GLU A 516 39.77 0.39 -68.49
CA GLU A 516 39.33 1.72 -68.91
C GLU A 516 38.24 1.66 -70.01
N ARG A 517 38.33 0.70 -70.94
CA ARG A 517 37.30 0.48 -71.98
C ARG A 517 35.96 0.05 -71.38
N LYS A 518 35.98 -0.84 -70.38
CA LYS A 518 34.78 -1.38 -69.70
C LYS A 518 34.06 -0.35 -68.83
N MET A 519 34.67 0.80 -68.56
CA MET A 519 34.03 1.93 -67.87
C MET A 519 33.14 2.73 -68.85
N ASN A 520 33.67 3.17 -69.98
CA ASN A 520 32.95 4.01 -70.96
C ASN A 520 31.73 3.30 -71.61
N GLU A 521 31.75 1.97 -71.72
CA GLU A 521 30.59 1.18 -72.16
C GLU A 521 29.45 1.12 -71.11
N LYS A 522 29.74 1.25 -69.81
CA LYS A 522 28.72 1.21 -68.77
C LYS A 522 27.87 2.48 -68.72
N ASP A 523 28.48 3.65 -68.85
CA ASP A 523 27.77 4.93 -68.77
C ASP A 523 26.83 5.13 -69.98
N SER A 524 27.28 4.70 -71.16
CA SER A 524 26.43 4.65 -72.35
C SER A 524 25.32 3.59 -72.26
N GLY A 525 25.57 2.47 -71.55
CA GLY A 525 24.55 1.47 -71.20
C GLY A 525 23.48 1.98 -70.22
N MET A 526 23.86 2.78 -69.21
CA MET A 526 22.91 3.34 -68.23
C MET A 526 21.87 4.26 -68.85
N LEU A 527 22.26 5.05 -69.86
CA LEU A 527 21.35 5.94 -70.58
C LEU A 527 20.27 5.16 -71.35
N ARG A 528 20.63 4.03 -71.98
CA ARG A 528 19.63 3.13 -72.59
C ARG A 528 18.70 2.49 -71.56
N LEU A 529 19.26 1.96 -70.47
CA LEU A 529 18.46 1.27 -69.44
C LEU A 529 17.50 2.20 -68.69
N SER A 530 17.79 3.50 -68.60
CA SER A 530 16.87 4.49 -68.04
C SER A 530 15.74 4.87 -69.01
N GLU A 531 16.01 4.91 -70.31
CA GLU A 531 14.98 5.07 -71.35
C GLU A 531 14.05 3.84 -71.45
N GLU A 532 14.62 2.64 -71.47
CA GLU A 532 13.88 1.37 -71.53
C GLU A 532 13.01 1.15 -70.28
N LYS A 533 13.48 1.57 -69.09
CA LYS A 533 12.65 1.64 -67.87
C LYS A 533 11.48 2.64 -67.98
N ARG A 534 11.68 3.81 -68.61
CA ARG A 534 10.60 4.79 -68.86
C ARG A 534 9.53 4.29 -69.84
N GLU A 535 9.84 3.35 -70.72
CA GLU A 535 8.86 2.69 -71.60
C GLU A 535 8.17 1.51 -70.89
N ALA A 536 8.94 0.67 -70.17
CA ALA A 536 8.39 -0.46 -69.42
C ALA A 536 7.33 -0.05 -68.38
N ILE A 537 7.55 1.08 -67.67
CA ILE A 537 6.57 1.64 -66.74
C ILE A 537 5.28 2.06 -67.47
N ARG A 538 5.38 2.69 -68.66
CA ARG A 538 4.21 3.09 -69.45
C ARG A 538 3.40 1.89 -69.94
N GLN A 539 4.06 0.81 -70.35
CA GLN A 539 3.36 -0.43 -70.72
C GLN A 539 2.74 -1.14 -69.50
N LEU A 540 3.38 -1.09 -68.32
CA LEU A 540 2.82 -1.62 -67.07
C LEU A 540 1.53 -0.90 -66.66
N CYS A 541 1.45 0.43 -66.79
CA CYS A 541 0.20 1.17 -66.54
C CYS A 541 -0.94 0.70 -67.46
N ILE A 542 -0.69 0.63 -68.78
CA ILE A 542 -1.67 0.14 -69.76
C ILE A 542 -2.13 -1.30 -69.44
N TRP A 543 -1.22 -2.15 -68.94
CA TRP A 543 -1.56 -3.53 -68.57
C TRP A 543 -2.35 -3.61 -67.26
N ILE A 544 -2.07 -2.73 -66.29
CA ILE A 544 -2.85 -2.60 -65.06
C ILE A 544 -4.28 -2.15 -65.37
N ASP A 545 -4.46 -1.12 -66.21
CA ASP A 545 -5.78 -0.63 -66.62
C ASP A 545 -6.58 -1.71 -67.35
N PHE A 546 -5.95 -2.40 -68.33
CA PHE A 546 -6.55 -3.54 -69.03
C PHE A 546 -6.97 -4.68 -68.10
N HIS A 547 -6.18 -4.95 -67.05
CA HIS A 547 -6.54 -5.95 -66.03
C HIS A 547 -7.61 -5.45 -65.05
N HIS A 548 -7.72 -4.14 -64.80
CA HIS A 548 -8.77 -3.54 -63.99
C HIS A 548 -10.14 -3.66 -64.70
N ASP A 549 -10.21 -3.21 -65.96
CA ASP A 549 -11.41 -3.33 -66.80
C ASP A 549 -11.84 -4.80 -66.93
N ARG A 550 -10.89 -5.70 -67.19
CA ARG A 550 -11.20 -7.13 -67.33
C ARG A 550 -11.60 -7.79 -66.00
N TYR A 551 -11.15 -7.26 -64.85
CA TYR A 551 -11.60 -7.72 -63.54
C TYR A 551 -13.04 -7.27 -63.24
N GLU A 552 -13.39 -6.01 -63.52
CA GLU A 552 -14.76 -5.52 -63.38
C GLU A 552 -15.73 -6.25 -64.34
N VAL A 553 -15.32 -6.51 -65.59
CA VAL A 553 -16.11 -7.31 -66.54
C VAL A 553 -16.30 -8.77 -66.07
N LEU A 554 -15.28 -9.39 -65.45
CA LEU A 554 -15.38 -10.75 -64.91
C LEU A 554 -16.27 -10.79 -63.65
N LYS A 555 -16.15 -9.79 -62.78
CA LYS A 555 -16.95 -9.56 -61.57
C LYS A 555 -18.43 -9.35 -61.91
N ASP A 556 -18.74 -8.56 -62.95
CA ASP A 556 -20.11 -8.36 -63.44
C ASP A 556 -20.69 -9.64 -64.09
N MET A 557 -19.88 -10.44 -64.79
CA MET A 557 -20.31 -11.77 -65.26
C MET A 557 -20.58 -12.76 -64.11
N ILE A 558 -19.79 -12.72 -63.04
CA ILE A 558 -20.01 -13.56 -61.84
C ILE A 558 -21.29 -13.12 -61.09
N LEU A 559 -21.55 -11.81 -61.01
CA LEU A 559 -22.80 -11.26 -60.46
C LEU A 559 -24.03 -11.62 -61.33
N LYS A 560 -23.88 -11.70 -62.66
CA LYS A 560 -24.95 -12.13 -63.57
C LYS A 560 -25.23 -13.63 -63.54
N LYS A 561 -24.29 -14.48 -63.11
CA LYS A 561 -24.49 -15.95 -63.04
C LYS A 561 -25.23 -16.44 -61.77
N ARG A 562 -26.02 -15.56 -61.12
CA ARG A 562 -26.81 -15.88 -59.92
C ARG A 562 -28.31 -15.53 -60.02
N ARG A 563 -28.89 -15.52 -61.23
CA ARG A 563 -30.35 -15.46 -61.49
C ARG A 563 -30.72 -16.05 -62.86
N GLY A 564 -31.76 -16.89 -62.90
CA GLY A 564 -32.41 -17.36 -64.14
C GLY A 564 -31.99 -18.77 -64.60
N GLY A 565 -32.98 -19.59 -64.95
CA GLY A 565 -32.82 -20.92 -65.54
C GLY A 565 -33.96 -21.22 -66.52
N THR A 566 -34.20 -22.50 -66.82
CA THR A 566 -35.28 -23.02 -67.68
C THR A 566 -35.35 -22.46 -69.11
N ARG A 567 -34.71 -23.17 -70.04
CA ARG A 567 -35.47 -24.11 -70.88
C ARG A 567 -34.60 -25.28 -71.34
#